data_AF-A0A4U0PBT4-F1
#
_entry.id   AF-A0A4U0PBT4-F1
#
_cell.length_a   1.000
_cell.length_b   1.000
_cell.length_c   1.000
_cell.angle_alpha   90.00
_cell.angle_beta   90.00
_cell.angle_gamma   90.00
#
_symmetry.space_group_name_H-M   'P 1'
#
loop_
_entity.id
_entity.type
_entity.pdbx_description
1 polymer ?
#
loop_
_entity_poly.entity_id
_entity_poly.type
_entity_poly.pdbx_seq_one_letter_code
_entity_poly.pdbx_strand_id
1 'polypeptide(L)' 'MNSQLSPATPDADDPRPEPPLEPALEECCGSGCDPCIFDTYAAALQRYREALMAWEARQTERGAPQ' A
#
# COMPACT_ATOMS: atom_id res chain seq x y z
N MET A 1 6.05 40.16 0.06
CA MET A 1 5.96 39.19 1.16
C MET A 1 5.97 37.79 0.56
N ASN A 2 7.16 37.19 0.47
CA ASN A 2 7.36 35.88 -0.16
C ASN A 2 6.98 34.77 0.82
N SER A 3 5.94 34.00 0.52
CA SER A 3 5.65 32.73 1.20
C SER A 3 6.39 31.61 0.50
N GLN A 4 7.63 31.40 0.94
CA GLN A 4 8.41 30.21 0.61
C GLN A 4 7.86 29.04 1.43
N LEU A 5 7.08 28.17 0.80
CA LEU A 5 6.71 26.87 1.39
C LEU A 5 7.75 25.82 0.97
N SER A 6 8.53 25.43 1.97
CA SER A 6 9.39 24.26 2.22
C SER A 6 9.62 23.25 1.09
N PRO A 7 10.87 22.75 0.90
CA PRO A 7 11.12 21.60 0.05
C PRO A 7 10.56 20.35 0.72
N ALA A 8 9.31 19.99 0.39
CA ALA A 8 8.78 18.67 0.72
C ALA A 8 9.67 17.64 0.04
N THR A 9 10.33 16.81 0.84
CA THR A 9 11.04 15.63 0.35
C THR A 9 10.08 14.79 -0.49
N PRO A 10 10.47 14.36 -1.71
CA PRO A 10 9.59 13.68 -2.66
C PRO A 10 8.96 12.38 -2.10
N ASP A 11 9.57 11.76 -1.09
CA ASP A 11 9.02 10.60 -0.35
C ASP A 11 7.75 10.91 0.47
N ALA A 12 7.51 12.16 0.88
CA ALA A 12 6.37 12.51 1.74
C ALA A 12 5.04 12.62 0.99
N ASP A 13 5.07 12.78 -0.34
CA ASP A 13 3.90 13.02 -1.18
C ASP A 13 3.27 11.73 -1.73
N ASP A 14 4.05 10.66 -1.87
CA ASP A 14 3.61 9.36 -2.39
C ASP A 14 4.29 8.22 -1.62
N PRO A 15 3.87 7.94 -0.38
CA PRO A 15 4.46 6.88 0.44
C PRO A 15 4.22 5.51 -0.19
N ARG A 16 5.17 4.59 0.03
CA ARG A 16 5.05 3.21 -0.43
C ARG A 16 3.80 2.57 0.21
N PRO A 17 2.94 1.88 -0.56
CA PRO A 17 1.86 1.12 0.06
C PRO A 17 2.43 0.04 0.98
N GLU A 18 1.71 -0.26 2.05
CA GLU A 18 2.10 -1.28 3.02
C GLU A 18 1.31 -2.58 2.82
N PRO A 19 1.97 -3.75 2.93
CA PRO A 19 1.31 -5.03 2.76
C PRO A 19 0.28 -5.23 3.87
N PRO A 20 -0.88 -5.84 3.56
CA PRO A 20 -1.84 -6.21 4.59
C PRO A 20 -1.20 -7.22 5.56
N LEU A 21 -1.56 -7.12 6.84
CA LEU A 21 -1.14 -8.08 7.84
C LEU A 21 -1.87 -9.42 7.58
N GLU A 22 -1.11 -10.51 7.57
CA GLU A 22 -1.69 -11.84 7.45
C GLU A 22 -2.49 -12.18 8.71
N PRO A 23 -3.77 -12.57 8.58
CA PRO A 23 -4.60 -12.92 9.74
C PRO A 23 -4.10 -14.22 10.39
N ALA A 24 -4.11 -14.28 11.72
CA ALA A 24 -3.80 -15.49 12.45
C ALA A 24 -4.91 -16.54 12.28
N LEU A 25 -4.58 -17.82 12.52
CA LEU A 25 -5.58 -18.89 12.49
C LEU A 25 -6.62 -18.73 13.60
N GLU A 26 -6.27 -18.16 14.75
CA GLU A 26 -7.22 -17.83 15.82
C GLU A 26 -8.26 -16.76 15.42
N GLU A 27 -7.92 -15.86 14.50
CA GLU A 27 -8.84 -14.85 13.96
C GLU A 27 -9.81 -15.48 12.93
N CYS A 28 -9.48 -16.68 12.44
CA CYS A 28 -10.39 -17.46 11.63
C CYS A 28 -11.50 -18.03 12.51
N CYS A 29 -12.72 -17.59 12.25
CA CYS A 29 -13.96 -18.06 12.86
C CYS A 29 -14.14 -19.59 12.85
N GLY A 30 -13.41 -20.35 12.02
CA GLY A 30 -13.28 -21.81 12.10
C GLY A 30 -14.55 -22.61 11.73
N SER A 31 -15.70 -21.95 11.58
CA SER A 31 -17.00 -22.54 11.28
C SER A 31 -17.55 -22.13 9.91
N GLY A 32 -16.74 -21.52 9.05
CA GLY A 32 -17.15 -21.11 7.70
C GLY A 32 -17.83 -19.74 7.63
N CYS A 33 -17.34 -18.75 8.40
CA CYS A 33 -17.79 -17.37 8.23
C CYS A 33 -17.58 -16.86 6.79
N ASP A 34 -18.58 -16.16 6.25
CA ASP A 34 -18.58 -15.54 4.92
C ASP A 34 -18.77 -14.01 5.05
N PRO A 35 -17.82 -13.18 4.60
CA PRO A 35 -16.57 -13.56 3.92
C PRO A 35 -15.52 -14.13 4.88
N CYS A 36 -14.76 -15.11 4.41
CA CYS A 36 -13.61 -15.66 5.15
C CYS A 36 -12.55 -14.58 5.35
N ILE A 37 -11.91 -14.51 6.53
CA ILE A 37 -10.85 -13.54 6.79
C ILE A 37 -9.68 -13.69 5.81
N PHE A 38 -9.38 -14.91 5.39
CA PHE A 38 -8.37 -15.20 4.37
C PHE A 38 -8.78 -14.72 2.98
N ASP A 39 -10.08 -14.73 2.64
CA ASP A 39 -10.59 -14.19 1.39
C ASP A 39 -10.46 -12.67 1.36
N THR A 40 -10.84 -12.02 2.47
CA THR A 40 -10.67 -10.57 2.66
C THR A 40 -9.19 -10.17 2.56
N TYR A 41 -8.31 -10.94 3.21
CA TYR A 41 -6.86 -10.75 3.11
C TYR A 41 -6.35 -10.94 1.69
N ALA A 42 -6.79 -11.99 0.98
CA ALA A 42 -6.39 -12.23 -0.41
C ALA A 42 -6.80 -11.06 -1.31
N ALA A 43 -8.02 -10.54 -1.16
CA ALA A 43 -8.50 -9.37 -1.89
C ALA A 43 -7.70 -8.10 -1.56
N ALA A 44 -7.38 -7.88 -0.29
CA ALA A 44 -6.52 -6.77 0.13
C ALA A 44 -5.10 -6.90 -0.44
N LEU A 45 -4.56 -8.12 -0.48
CA LEU A 45 -3.23 -8.40 -1.01
C LEU A 45 -3.17 -8.16 -2.52
N GLN A 46 -4.23 -8.46 -3.27
CA GLN A 46 -4.33 -8.10 -4.69
C GLN A 46 -4.24 -6.58 -4.88
N ARG A 47 -5.07 -5.82 -4.15
CA ARG A 47 -5.06 -4.34 -4.22
C ARG A 47 -3.71 -3.76 -3.85
N TYR A 48 -3.07 -4.31 -2.82
CA TYR A 48 -1.71 -3.93 -2.41
C TYR A 48 -0.70 -4.13 -3.54
N ARG A 49 -0.74 -5.28 -4.22
CA ARG A 49 0.18 -5.57 -5.33
C ARG A 49 -0.04 -4.59 -6.49
N GLU A 50 -1.29 -4.30 -6.83
CA GLU A 50 -1.62 -3.30 -7.87
C GLU A 50 -1.12 -1.90 -7.49
N ALA A 51 -1.36 -1.48 -6.26
CA ALA A 51 -0.89 -0.20 -5.74
C ALA A 51 0.64 -0.12 -5.72
N LEU A 52 1.31 -1.22 -5.34
CA LEU A 52 2.77 -1.30 -5.27
C LEU A 52 3.38 -1.15 -6.67
N MET A 53 2.86 -1.88 -7.67
CA MET A 53 3.33 -1.74 -9.06
C MET A 53 3.15 -0.31 -9.58
N ALA A 54 2.00 0.31 -9.31
CA ALA A 54 1.74 1.69 -9.72
C ALA A 54 2.67 2.67 -9.00
N TRP A 55 2.98 2.43 -7.72
CA TRP A 55 3.93 3.23 -6.95
C TRP A 55 5.35 3.06 -7.50
N GLU A 56 5.82 1.84 -7.76
CA GLU A 56 7.15 1.57 -8.31
C GLU A 56 7.36 2.24 -9.68
N ALA A 57 6.33 2.27 -10.53
CA ALA A 57 6.36 3.00 -11.80
C ALA A 57 6.59 4.50 -11.57
N ARG A 58 5.80 5.13 -10.68
CA ARG A 58 5.96 6.56 -10.35
C ARG A 58 7.32 6.86 -9.72
N GLN A 59 7.82 5.98 -8.86
CA GLN A 59 9.14 6.14 -8.24
C GLN A 59 10.28 6.04 -9.26
N THR A 60 10.15 5.16 -10.26
CA THR A 60 11.11 5.07 -11.36
C THR A 60 11.14 6.37 -12.17
N GLU A 61 9.99 6.95 -12.47
CA GLU A 61 9.89 8.25 -13.16
C GLU A 61 10.45 9.40 -12.32
N ARG A 62 10.24 9.38 -10.99
CA ARG A 62 10.77 10.38 -10.05
C ARG A 62 12.28 10.24 -9.78
N GLY A 63 12.79 9.01 -9.77
CA GLY A 63 14.18 8.68 -9.47
C GLY A 63 15.10 8.66 -10.70
N ALA A 64 14.55 8.75 -11.90
CA ALA A 64 15.34 8.97 -13.10
C ALA A 64 16.06 10.33 -12.99
N PRO A 65 17.40 10.38 -13.07
CA PRO A 65 18.10 11.65 -13.16
C PRO A 65 17.69 12.34 -14.47
N GLN A 66 17.19 13.56 -14.38
CA GLN A 66 16.97 14.42 -15.54
C GLN A 66 18.29 14.73 -16.24
#